data_AF-A0A7G6T083-F1
#
_entry.id   AF-A0A7G6T083-F1
#
_cell.length_a   1.000
_cell.length_b   1.000
_cell.length_c   1.000
_cell.angle_alpha   90.00
_cell.angle_beta   90.00
_cell.angle_gamma   90.00
#
_symmetry.space_group_name_H-M   'P 1'
#
loop_
_entity.id
_entity.type
_entity.pdbx_description
1 polymer ?
#
loop_
_entity_poly.entity_id
_entity_poly.type
_entity_poly.pdbx_seq_one_letter_code
_entity_poly.pdbx_strand_id
1 'polypeptide(L)'
;MRKALEAKERLSNEELLMLKEGVRRHAKDPRPLASDLQLPKESEEYRDALAKQLSEMPYLRSALIGTGYSSHVLYREKGLRWAKPYTAGRRGAQEAYRARTANAYDFNGSDHWGKTKAKIREILLPRANQLLKLASVQRLLDEALQRGERVLVAGDVVFWYEDDGSVGWQIKSVAPSDEKDGTAIWKEGSILSKNHGRIVVLPYIKEDGETVSGHTKNVAGDGPAKPRHPDHFVTLPFRILKSDLMIGLFGELPYE
;
A
#
# COMPACT_ATOMS: atom_id res chain seq x y z
N MET A 1 -2.53 18.46 -16.54
CA MET A 1 -3.67 17.83 -15.85
C MET A 1 -3.49 16.32 -15.63
N ARG A 2 -3.08 15.51 -16.63
CA ARG A 2 -2.83 14.05 -16.51
C ARG A 2 -1.84 13.63 -15.39
N LYS A 3 -0.67 14.27 -15.30
CA LYS A 3 0.34 14.03 -14.23
C LYS A 3 -0.18 14.11 -12.79
N ALA A 4 -1.11 15.02 -12.51
CA ALA A 4 -1.72 15.16 -11.19
C ALA A 4 -2.77 14.07 -10.91
N LEU A 5 -3.33 13.48 -11.98
CA LEU A 5 -4.24 12.35 -11.93
C LEU A 5 -3.48 11.05 -11.64
N GLU A 6 -2.35 10.81 -12.30
CA GLU A 6 -1.53 9.60 -12.13
C GLU A 6 -0.78 9.57 -10.78
N ALA A 7 -0.28 10.72 -10.29
CA ALA A 7 0.27 10.81 -8.94
C ALA A 7 -0.81 10.55 -7.88
N LYS A 8 -2.06 10.97 -8.16
CA LYS A 8 -3.22 10.71 -7.32
C LYS A 8 -3.66 9.24 -7.39
N GLU A 9 -3.61 8.60 -8.57
CA GLU A 9 -3.86 7.15 -8.74
C GLU A 9 -2.79 6.29 -8.06
N ARG A 10 -1.52 6.69 -8.08
CA ARG A 10 -0.43 5.92 -7.45
C ARG A 10 -0.40 6.10 -5.92
N LEU A 11 -0.65 7.32 -5.42
CA LEU A 11 -1.00 7.52 -4.01
C LEU A 11 -2.23 6.69 -3.63
N SER A 12 -3.22 6.60 -4.53
CA SER A 12 -4.40 5.75 -4.34
C SER A 12 -4.07 4.26 -4.32
N ASN A 13 -3.05 3.77 -5.05
CA ASN A 13 -2.68 2.35 -5.05
C ASN A 13 -1.96 1.94 -3.75
N GLU A 14 -1.00 2.73 -3.27
CA GLU A 14 -0.38 2.52 -1.96
C GLU A 14 -1.44 2.58 -0.85
N GLU A 15 -2.30 3.60 -0.88
CA GLU A 15 -3.35 3.79 0.11
C GLU A 15 -4.40 2.68 0.03
N LEU A 16 -4.66 2.14 -1.17
CA LEU A 16 -5.52 0.96 -1.38
C LEU A 16 -4.90 -0.30 -0.80
N LEU A 17 -3.59 -0.51 -0.92
CA LEU A 17 -2.90 -1.65 -0.30
C LEU A 17 -2.91 -1.53 1.22
N MET A 18 -2.59 -0.34 1.75
CA MET A 18 -2.68 -0.06 3.19
C MET A 18 -4.11 -0.27 3.70
N LEU A 19 -5.12 0.13 2.92
CA LEU A 19 -6.53 -0.09 3.22
C LEU A 19 -6.90 -1.57 3.21
N LYS A 20 -6.57 -2.31 2.14
CA LYS A 20 -6.85 -3.74 2.01
C LYS A 20 -6.22 -4.53 3.16
N GLU A 21 -4.96 -4.23 3.47
CA GLU A 21 -4.28 -4.86 4.60
C GLU A 21 -4.86 -4.42 5.95
N GLY A 22 -5.28 -3.16 6.08
CA GLY A 22 -6.01 -2.67 7.23
C GLY A 22 -7.30 -3.47 7.48
N VAL A 23 -8.13 -3.62 6.44
CA VAL A 23 -9.36 -4.45 6.49
C VAL A 23 -9.01 -5.88 6.89
N ARG A 24 -7.97 -6.47 6.30
CA ARG A 24 -7.53 -7.84 6.59
C ARG A 24 -7.09 -8.03 8.05
N ARG A 25 -6.38 -7.06 8.63
CA ARG A 25 -5.95 -7.08 10.06
C ARG A 25 -7.14 -7.18 11.00
N HIS A 26 -8.26 -6.58 10.63
CA HIS A 26 -9.50 -6.54 11.40
C HIS A 26 -10.55 -7.54 10.90
N ALA A 27 -10.17 -8.53 10.08
CA ALA A 27 -11.11 -9.51 9.55
C ALA A 27 -11.81 -10.33 10.64
N LYS A 28 -11.18 -10.50 11.82
CA LYS A 28 -11.72 -11.23 12.97
C LYS A 28 -12.43 -10.34 13.99
N ASP A 29 -12.47 -9.03 13.77
CA ASP A 29 -13.09 -8.10 14.70
C ASP A 29 -14.62 -8.28 14.72
N PRO A 30 -15.26 -8.12 15.89
CA PRO A 30 -16.71 -8.12 15.98
C PRO A 30 -17.31 -7.02 15.11
N ARG A 31 -18.28 -7.40 14.26
CA ARG A 31 -19.04 -6.44 13.44
C ARG A 31 -20.28 -6.02 14.23
N PRO A 32 -20.45 -4.73 14.53
CA PRO A 32 -21.62 -4.27 15.25
C PRO A 32 -22.87 -4.46 14.39
N LEU A 33 -23.96 -4.92 14.99
CA LEU A 33 -25.25 -4.91 14.32
C LEU A 33 -25.77 -3.47 14.24
N ALA A 34 -26.65 -3.21 13.27
CA ALA A 34 -27.28 -1.90 13.14
C ALA A 34 -28.02 -1.50 14.42
N SER A 35 -28.63 -2.45 15.13
CA SER A 35 -29.31 -2.27 16.42
C SER A 35 -28.39 -1.87 17.57
N ASP A 36 -27.11 -2.22 17.49
CA ASP A 36 -26.16 -1.99 18.59
C ASP A 36 -25.57 -0.57 18.56
N LEU A 37 -25.81 0.16 17.46
CA LEU A 37 -25.35 1.54 17.29
C LEU A 37 -26.15 2.48 18.18
N GLN A 38 -25.45 3.21 19.05
CA GLN A 38 -26.04 4.27 19.87
C GLN A 38 -25.93 5.59 19.11
N LEU A 39 -27.05 6.02 18.52
CA LEU A 39 -27.15 7.22 17.70
C LEU A 39 -28.04 8.26 18.37
N PRO A 40 -27.72 9.56 18.26
CA PRO A 40 -28.68 10.62 18.57
C PRO A 40 -29.80 10.63 17.53
N LYS A 41 -30.95 11.22 17.88
CA LYS A 41 -32.15 11.24 17.02
C LYS A 41 -31.87 11.79 15.62
N GLU A 42 -30.97 12.77 15.53
CA GLU A 42 -30.54 13.44 14.30
C GLU A 42 -29.68 12.55 13.39
N SER A 43 -29.09 11.47 13.93
CA SER A 43 -28.25 10.53 13.17
C SER A 43 -29.00 9.25 12.78
N GLU A 44 -30.24 9.05 13.25
CA GLU A 44 -31.00 7.81 13.03
C GLU A 44 -31.25 7.51 11.55
N GLU A 45 -31.46 8.54 10.73
CA GLU A 45 -31.61 8.38 9.28
C GLU A 45 -30.38 7.74 8.59
N TYR A 46 -29.21 7.82 9.23
CA TYR A 46 -27.95 7.29 8.70
C TYR A 46 -27.59 5.90 9.23
N ARG A 47 -28.44 5.30 10.08
CA ARG A 47 -28.14 4.03 10.78
C ARG A 47 -27.71 2.92 9.83
N ASP A 48 -28.49 2.66 8.78
CA ASP A 48 -28.22 1.56 7.85
C ASP A 48 -26.96 1.81 7.02
N ALA A 49 -26.75 3.06 6.59
CA ALA A 49 -25.55 3.44 5.85
C ALA A 49 -24.29 3.30 6.72
N LEU A 50 -24.37 3.68 8.00
CA LEU A 50 -23.28 3.52 8.96
C LEU A 50 -23.02 2.03 9.24
N ALA A 51 -24.07 1.25 9.52
CA ALA A 51 -23.96 -0.18 9.77
C ALA A 51 -23.33 -0.92 8.59
N LYS A 52 -23.67 -0.53 7.35
CA LYS A 52 -23.03 -1.06 6.13
C LYS A 52 -21.54 -0.76 6.06
N GLN A 53 -21.11 0.46 6.42
CA GLN A 53 -19.66 0.75 6.45
C GLN A 53 -18.95 -0.03 7.56
N LEU A 54 -19.60 -0.22 8.71
CA LEU A 54 -19.02 -0.94 9.85
C LEU A 54 -19.00 -2.46 9.68
N SER A 55 -19.85 -3.03 8.81
CA SER A 55 -19.78 -4.44 8.45
C SER A 55 -18.52 -4.77 7.64
N GLU A 56 -18.07 -3.83 6.81
CA GLU A 56 -16.82 -3.92 6.05
C GLU A 56 -15.60 -3.49 6.89
N MET A 57 -15.74 -2.43 7.69
CA MET A 57 -14.65 -1.79 8.43
C MET A 57 -15.07 -1.52 9.90
N PRO A 58 -15.10 -2.54 10.78
CA PRO A 58 -15.62 -2.41 12.15
C PRO A 58 -14.79 -1.49 13.06
N TYR A 59 -13.55 -1.21 12.66
CA TYR A 59 -12.59 -0.37 13.37
C TYR A 59 -12.78 1.14 13.11
N LEU A 60 -13.68 1.54 12.21
CA LEU A 60 -13.88 2.96 11.88
C LEU A 60 -14.22 3.79 13.12
N ARG A 61 -13.61 4.98 13.19
CA ARG A 61 -13.88 6.02 14.18
C ARG A 61 -14.52 7.27 13.56
N SER A 62 -14.52 7.38 12.24
CA SER A 62 -15.34 8.35 11.51
C SER A 62 -15.86 7.75 10.21
N ALA A 63 -17.06 8.15 9.82
CA ALA A 63 -17.75 7.65 8.63
C ALA A 63 -18.32 8.82 7.84
N LEU A 64 -18.07 8.83 6.53
CA LEU A 64 -18.67 9.78 5.60
C LEU A 64 -19.95 9.17 5.03
N ILE A 65 -21.09 9.80 5.26
CA ILE A 65 -22.42 9.32 4.87
C ILE A 65 -23.15 10.41 4.11
N GLY A 66 -23.84 10.05 3.02
CA GLY A 66 -24.72 10.98 2.29
C GLY A 66 -24.80 10.69 0.81
N THR A 67 -25.73 11.37 0.14
CA THR A 67 -26.00 11.25 -1.29
C THR A 67 -25.91 12.63 -1.93
N GLY A 68 -25.01 12.80 -2.91
CA GLY A 68 -24.97 13.86 -3.93
C GLY A 68 -24.95 15.33 -3.46
N TYR A 69 -26.00 15.77 -2.76
CA TYR A 69 -26.28 17.16 -2.40
C TYR A 69 -25.99 17.48 -0.93
N SER A 70 -26.00 16.48 -0.05
CA SER A 70 -25.59 16.63 1.36
C SER A 70 -24.73 15.43 1.77
N SER A 71 -23.54 15.72 2.27
CA SER A 71 -22.65 14.72 2.88
C SER A 71 -22.43 15.12 4.32
N HIS A 72 -22.45 14.13 5.21
CA HIS A 72 -22.27 14.28 6.65
C HIS A 72 -21.14 13.36 7.12
N VAL A 73 -20.39 13.82 8.12
CA VAL A 73 -19.43 12.98 8.84
C VAL A 73 -20.01 12.67 10.22
N LEU A 74 -20.05 11.40 10.56
CA LEU A 74 -20.33 10.94 11.90
C LEU A 74 -19.01 10.52 12.54
N TYR A 75 -18.82 10.88 13.81
CA TYR A 75 -17.64 10.53 14.60
C TYR A 75 -18.03 9.60 15.74
N ARG A 76 -17.21 8.56 15.94
CA ARG A 76 -17.36 7.61 17.04
C ARG A 76 -16.77 8.23 18.30
N GLU A 77 -17.58 8.35 19.34
CA GLU A 77 -17.15 8.93 20.62
C GLU A 77 -16.50 7.88 21.51
N LYS A 78 -17.26 6.82 21.83
CA LYS A 78 -16.82 5.74 22.71
C LYS A 78 -17.67 4.49 22.49
N GLY A 79 -17.07 3.32 22.49
CA GLY A 79 -17.81 2.07 22.30
C GLY A 79 -18.57 2.09 20.97
N LEU A 80 -19.87 1.87 20.94
CA LEU A 80 -20.70 2.00 19.72
C LEU A 80 -21.52 3.30 19.68
N ARG A 81 -21.12 4.31 20.47
CA ARG A 81 -21.73 5.64 20.47
C ARG A 81 -21.13 6.52 19.39
N TRP A 82 -22.00 7.13 18.61
CA TRP A 82 -21.66 8.08 17.57
C TRP A 82 -22.26 9.44 17.85
N ALA A 83 -21.54 10.49 17.48
CA ALA A 83 -21.99 11.86 17.59
C ALA A 83 -23.09 12.19 16.56
N LYS A 84 -23.69 13.37 16.73
CA LYS A 84 -24.62 13.96 15.77
C LYS A 84 -23.96 14.16 14.40
N PRO A 85 -24.72 14.29 13.30
CA PRO A 85 -24.13 14.46 11.98
C PRO A 85 -23.51 15.85 11.84
N TYR A 86 -22.30 15.93 11.27
CA TYR A 86 -21.64 17.18 10.93
C TYR A 86 -21.60 17.33 9.41
N THR A 87 -22.01 18.48 8.87
CA THR A 87 -21.89 18.74 7.43
C THR A 87 -20.45 18.56 6.96
N ALA A 88 -20.25 17.71 5.96
CA ALA A 88 -18.95 17.36 5.45
C ALA A 88 -18.43 18.45 4.51
N GLY A 89 -17.65 19.38 5.07
CA GLY A 89 -16.77 20.21 4.25
C GLY A 89 -15.65 19.37 3.63
N ARG A 90 -14.94 19.92 2.63
CA ARG A 90 -13.83 19.24 1.93
C ARG A 90 -12.81 18.60 2.89
N ARG A 91 -12.48 19.30 3.99
CA ARG A 91 -11.56 18.83 5.02
C ARG A 91 -12.13 17.63 5.78
N GLY A 92 -13.35 17.72 6.30
CA GLY A 92 -14.00 16.62 7.02
C GLY A 92 -14.17 15.38 6.15
N ALA A 93 -14.55 15.54 4.89
CA ALA A 93 -14.63 14.44 3.94
C ALA A 93 -13.25 13.77 3.69
N GLN A 94 -12.18 14.57 3.57
CA GLN A 94 -10.83 14.04 3.42
C GLN A 94 -10.34 13.30 4.67
N GLU A 95 -10.62 13.83 5.86
CA GLU A 95 -10.27 13.18 7.13
C GLU A 95 -11.03 11.86 7.30
N ALA A 96 -12.33 11.82 6.99
CA ALA A 96 -13.12 10.59 7.00
C ALA A 96 -12.64 9.56 5.96
N TYR A 97 -12.23 10.01 4.77
CA TYR A 97 -11.66 9.11 3.77
C TYR A 97 -10.34 8.48 4.25
N ARG A 98 -9.45 9.27 4.85
CA ARG A 98 -8.19 8.78 5.43
C ARG A 98 -8.42 7.85 6.63
N ALA A 99 -9.47 8.09 7.42
CA ALA A 99 -9.80 7.29 8.59
C ALA A 99 -10.02 5.81 8.26
N ARG A 100 -10.52 5.50 7.06
CA ARG A 100 -10.67 4.12 6.54
C ARG A 100 -9.37 3.31 6.60
N THR A 101 -8.25 3.97 6.34
CA THR A 101 -6.93 3.34 6.44
C THR A 101 -6.31 3.62 7.81
N ALA A 102 -6.30 4.87 8.26
CA ALA A 102 -5.61 5.27 9.48
C ALA A 102 -6.10 4.52 10.73
N ASN A 103 -7.41 4.35 10.90
CA ASN A 103 -7.97 3.71 12.08
C ASN A 103 -7.62 2.21 12.17
N ALA A 104 -7.37 1.54 11.04
CA ALA A 104 -6.92 0.14 11.02
C ALA A 104 -5.51 -0.07 11.60
N TYR A 105 -4.78 1.03 11.81
CA TYR A 105 -3.44 1.06 12.40
C TYR A 105 -3.41 1.96 13.64
N ASP A 106 -4.58 2.19 14.25
CA ASP A 106 -4.77 3.01 15.45
C ASP A 106 -4.41 4.50 15.33
N PHE A 107 -4.28 5.02 14.11
CA PHE A 107 -4.10 6.45 13.84
C PHE A 107 -5.42 7.17 13.58
N ASN A 108 -5.42 8.50 13.66
CA ASN A 108 -6.59 9.33 13.34
C ASN A 108 -6.55 9.81 11.89
N GLY A 109 -7.72 9.96 11.26
CA GLY A 109 -7.83 10.49 9.90
C GLY A 109 -7.40 11.96 9.76
N SER A 110 -7.37 12.70 10.87
CA SER A 110 -6.90 14.10 10.97
C SER A 110 -5.40 14.24 11.19
N ASP A 111 -4.67 13.15 11.44
CA ASP A 111 -3.21 13.18 11.61
C ASP A 111 -2.49 13.60 10.32
N HIS A 112 -1.22 14.03 10.45
CA HIS A 112 -0.41 14.41 9.29
C HIS A 112 -0.16 13.20 8.37
N TRP A 113 -0.87 13.16 7.25
CA TRP A 113 -0.99 11.96 6.42
C TRP A 113 0.34 11.37 5.95
N GLY A 114 1.31 12.19 5.52
CA GLY A 114 2.62 11.70 5.12
C GLY A 114 3.38 10.96 6.25
N LYS A 115 3.22 11.41 7.50
CA LYS A 115 3.84 10.79 8.68
C LYS A 115 3.09 9.53 9.09
N THR A 116 1.76 9.55 9.02
CA THR A 116 0.91 8.38 9.25
C THR A 116 1.26 7.26 8.27
N LYS A 117 1.38 7.57 6.97
CA LYS A 117 1.79 6.58 5.97
C LYS A 117 3.18 6.00 6.22
N ALA A 118 4.15 6.83 6.60
CA ALA A 118 5.49 6.35 6.97
C ALA A 118 5.43 5.34 8.12
N LYS A 119 4.67 5.64 9.19
CA LYS A 119 4.47 4.69 10.31
C LYS A 119 3.73 3.42 9.89
N ILE A 120 2.73 3.53 9.02
CA ILE A 120 2.05 2.34 8.47
C ILE A 120 3.05 1.47 7.69
N ARG A 121 3.93 2.06 6.87
CA ARG A 121 5.01 1.30 6.19
C ARG A 121 5.92 0.60 7.19
N GLU A 122 6.30 1.25 8.29
CA GLU A 122 7.09 0.62 9.36
C GLU A 122 6.36 -0.58 9.98
N ILE A 123 5.05 -0.49 10.21
CA ILE A 123 4.24 -1.60 10.71
C ILE A 123 4.17 -2.75 9.68
N LEU A 124 4.11 -2.43 8.39
CA LEU A 124 3.99 -3.40 7.31
C LEU A 124 5.33 -4.06 6.92
N LEU A 125 6.46 -3.40 7.19
CA LEU A 125 7.81 -3.87 6.85
C LEU A 125 8.18 -5.24 7.46
N PRO A 126 8.06 -5.47 8.78
CA PRO A 126 8.34 -6.78 9.39
C PRO A 126 7.51 -7.91 8.78
N ARG A 127 6.32 -7.58 8.26
CA ARG A 127 5.41 -8.54 7.67
C ARG A 127 5.73 -8.84 6.20
N ALA A 128 6.22 -7.87 5.45
CA ALA A 128 6.81 -8.14 4.15
C ALA A 128 7.99 -9.14 4.31
N ASN A 129 8.81 -8.98 5.34
CA ASN A 129 9.89 -9.94 5.66
C ASN A 129 9.38 -11.30 6.16
N GLN A 130 8.14 -11.40 6.66
CA GLN A 130 7.53 -12.70 6.95
C GLN A 130 7.23 -13.50 5.67
N LEU A 131 7.04 -12.84 4.51
CA LEU A 131 6.90 -13.56 3.23
C LEU A 131 8.16 -14.38 2.93
N LEU A 132 9.35 -13.85 3.26
CA LEU A 132 10.61 -14.57 3.10
C LEU A 132 10.75 -15.79 4.02
N LYS A 133 9.87 -15.95 5.02
CA LYS A 133 9.85 -17.12 5.91
C LYS A 133 8.90 -18.22 5.43
N LEU A 134 8.06 -17.95 4.43
CA LEU A 134 7.15 -18.95 3.87
C LEU A 134 7.96 -19.96 3.06
N ALA A 135 7.82 -21.25 3.35
CA ALA A 135 8.58 -22.30 2.67
C ALA A 135 8.36 -22.32 1.15
N SER A 136 7.15 -22.00 0.69
CA SER A 136 6.83 -21.85 -0.73
C SER A 136 7.62 -20.70 -1.39
N VAL A 137 7.77 -19.59 -0.69
CA VAL A 137 8.52 -18.41 -1.15
C VAL A 137 10.01 -18.69 -1.12
N GLN A 138 10.52 -19.30 -0.06
CA GLN A 138 11.93 -19.70 0.03
C GLN A 138 12.32 -20.61 -1.13
N ARG A 139 11.52 -21.65 -1.41
CA ARG A 139 11.77 -22.55 -2.54
C ARG A 139 11.79 -21.80 -3.88
N LEU A 140 10.82 -20.91 -4.12
CA LEU A 140 10.78 -20.09 -5.35
C LEU A 140 12.02 -19.21 -5.47
N LEU A 141 12.45 -18.60 -4.37
CA LEU A 141 13.61 -17.73 -4.31
C LEU A 141 14.93 -18.51 -4.50
N ASP A 142 15.04 -19.72 -3.95
CA ASP A 142 16.19 -20.61 -4.15
C ASP A 142 16.28 -21.08 -5.61
N GLU A 143 15.16 -21.49 -6.21
CA GLU A 143 15.08 -21.83 -7.64
C GLU A 143 15.46 -20.64 -8.54
N ALA A 144 15.06 -19.43 -8.16
CA ALA A 144 15.43 -18.20 -8.85
C ALA A 144 16.93 -17.92 -8.74
N LEU A 145 17.52 -18.05 -7.54
CA LEU A 145 18.97 -17.90 -7.36
C LEU A 145 19.77 -18.92 -8.18
N GLN A 146 19.31 -20.17 -8.25
CA GLN A 146 19.95 -21.20 -9.08
C GLN A 146 19.94 -20.85 -10.57
N ARG A 147 18.93 -20.10 -11.02
CA ARG A 147 18.87 -19.54 -12.38
C ARG A 147 19.66 -18.24 -12.55
N GLY A 148 20.34 -17.76 -11.50
CA GLY A 148 21.06 -16.48 -11.50
C GLY A 148 20.14 -15.25 -11.38
N GLU A 149 18.85 -15.45 -11.08
CA GLU A 149 17.87 -14.37 -10.93
C GLU A 149 17.97 -13.77 -9.53
N ARG A 150 18.40 -12.50 -9.46
CA ARG A 150 18.64 -11.80 -8.19
C ARG A 150 17.61 -10.72 -7.88
N VAL A 151 16.75 -10.39 -8.85
CA VAL A 151 15.64 -9.46 -8.67
C VAL A 151 14.38 -10.05 -9.31
N LEU A 152 13.36 -10.30 -8.50
CA LEU A 152 12.05 -10.76 -8.96
C LEU A 152 11.00 -9.71 -8.62
N VAL A 153 10.18 -9.37 -9.60
CA VAL A 153 9.11 -8.38 -9.46
C VAL A 153 7.76 -9.09 -9.50
N ALA A 154 7.01 -8.91 -8.42
CA ALA A 154 5.75 -9.56 -8.11
C ALA A 154 4.70 -8.48 -7.81
N GLY A 155 4.06 -7.96 -8.86
CA GLY A 155 3.16 -6.80 -8.72
C GLY A 155 3.93 -5.56 -8.22
N ASP A 156 3.60 -5.10 -7.02
CA ASP A 156 4.24 -3.97 -6.33
C ASP A 156 5.40 -4.40 -5.41
N VAL A 157 5.59 -5.71 -5.21
CA VAL A 157 6.65 -6.30 -4.38
C VAL A 157 7.86 -6.64 -5.24
N VAL A 158 9.05 -6.33 -4.74
CA VAL A 158 10.32 -6.72 -5.35
C VAL A 158 11.11 -7.58 -4.37
N PHE A 159 11.36 -8.83 -4.73
CA PHE A 159 12.35 -9.67 -4.07
C PHE A 159 13.72 -9.30 -4.62
N TRP A 160 14.62 -8.91 -3.74
CA TRP A 160 15.92 -8.35 -4.08
C TRP A 160 17.02 -9.07 -3.31
N TYR A 161 17.96 -9.69 -4.02
CA TYR A 161 19.04 -10.46 -3.43
C TYR A 161 20.38 -9.74 -3.55
N GLU A 162 21.13 -9.66 -2.45
CA GLU A 162 22.51 -9.14 -2.42
C GLU A 162 23.44 -10.16 -1.75
N ASP A 163 24.61 -10.40 -2.35
CA ASP A 163 25.64 -11.29 -1.78
C ASP A 163 26.39 -10.64 -0.62
N ASP A 164 26.47 -9.30 -0.62
CA ASP A 164 27.44 -8.57 0.19
C ASP A 164 26.80 -8.04 1.48
N GLY A 165 27.33 -8.47 2.62
CA GLY A 165 26.97 -7.92 3.93
C GLY A 165 25.86 -8.62 4.72
N SER A 166 25.71 -9.95 4.59
CA SER A 166 24.89 -10.82 5.47
C SER A 166 23.35 -10.72 5.37
N VAL A 167 22.82 -10.02 4.38
CA VAL A 167 21.36 -9.88 4.20
C VAL A 167 20.99 -10.38 2.80
N GLY A 168 20.70 -11.67 2.67
CA GLY A 168 20.32 -12.35 1.42
C GLY A 168 19.08 -11.75 0.75
N TRP A 169 17.97 -12.49 0.66
CA TRP A 169 16.75 -11.94 0.07
C TRP A 169 16.17 -10.82 0.93
N GLN A 170 15.76 -9.73 0.28
CA GLN A 170 15.11 -8.56 0.87
C GLN A 170 13.83 -8.25 0.11
N ILE A 171 12.89 -7.60 0.79
CA ILE A 171 11.69 -7.05 0.15
C ILE A 171 11.85 -5.54 -0.06
N LYS A 172 11.63 -5.12 -1.30
CA LYS A 172 11.51 -3.72 -1.74
C LYS A 172 10.16 -3.52 -2.41
N SER A 173 9.82 -2.28 -2.72
CA SER A 173 8.60 -1.95 -3.47
C SER A 173 8.94 -1.32 -4.81
N VAL A 174 8.13 -1.55 -5.82
CA VAL A 174 8.30 -0.91 -7.14
C VAL A 174 7.96 0.58 -7.03
N ALA A 175 8.76 1.41 -7.67
CA ALA A 175 8.49 2.83 -7.78
C ALA A 175 7.32 3.08 -8.72
N PRO A 176 6.54 4.12 -8.44
CA PRO A 176 5.51 4.55 -9.37
C PRO A 176 6.21 4.96 -10.70
N SER A 177 5.83 4.36 -11.86
CA SER A 177 6.41 4.71 -13.18
C SER A 177 5.95 6.11 -13.59
N ASP A 178 6.86 6.99 -14.05
CA ASP A 178 6.49 8.35 -14.51
C ASP A 178 5.87 8.33 -15.93
N GLU A 179 4.93 7.41 -16.15
CA GLU A 179 4.11 7.38 -17.35
C GLU A 179 3.20 8.60 -17.35
N LYS A 180 3.54 9.57 -18.18
CA LYS A 180 2.53 10.24 -18.99
C LYS A 180 2.14 9.21 -20.08
N ASP A 181 0.86 8.97 -20.27
CA ASP A 181 0.26 8.12 -21.34
C ASP A 181 0.70 6.65 -21.45
N GLY A 182 0.00 5.78 -20.70
CA GLY A 182 -0.62 4.54 -21.20
C GLY A 182 0.23 3.44 -21.86
N THR A 183 1.54 3.57 -21.98
CA THR A 183 2.38 2.60 -22.70
C THR A 183 3.85 2.69 -22.27
N ALA A 184 4.19 2.32 -21.02
CA ALA A 184 5.54 1.82 -20.74
C ALA A 184 5.67 0.39 -21.31
N ILE A 185 5.91 0.31 -22.62
CA ILE A 185 5.99 -0.97 -23.36
C ILE A 185 7.29 -1.72 -23.03
N TRP A 186 8.33 -1.02 -22.57
CA TRP A 186 9.63 -1.61 -22.27
C TRP A 186 9.85 -1.75 -20.77
N LYS A 187 9.77 -3.00 -20.28
CA LYS A 187 10.22 -3.41 -18.94
C LYS A 187 11.42 -4.35 -19.02
N GLU A 188 12.18 -4.28 -20.10
CA GLU A 188 13.41 -5.06 -20.26
C GLU A 188 14.61 -4.16 -19.98
N GLY A 189 15.61 -4.70 -19.28
CA GLY A 189 16.81 -3.96 -18.87
C GLY A 189 17.31 -4.38 -17.50
N SER A 190 18.20 -3.57 -16.93
CA SER A 190 18.78 -3.80 -15.61
C SER A 190 18.57 -2.59 -14.69
N ILE A 191 18.65 -2.85 -13.39
CA ILE A 191 18.54 -1.85 -12.34
C ILE A 191 19.94 -1.56 -11.82
N LEU A 192 20.37 -0.31 -11.93
CA LEU A 192 21.62 0.17 -11.36
C LEU A 192 21.38 0.66 -9.93
N SER A 193 21.75 -0.15 -8.95
CA SER A 193 21.64 0.20 -7.53
C SER A 193 22.90 0.94 -7.08
N LYS A 194 22.77 2.26 -6.91
CA LYS A 194 23.81 3.14 -6.33
C LYS A 194 23.60 3.41 -4.84
N ASN A 195 22.51 2.91 -4.26
CA ASN A 195 22.11 3.16 -2.88
C ASN A 195 21.28 1.97 -2.35
N HIS A 196 21.03 1.95 -1.04
CA HIS A 196 20.21 0.93 -0.39
C HIS A 196 18.73 1.32 -0.31
N GLY A 197 18.22 2.02 -1.31
CA GLY A 197 16.82 2.49 -1.35
C GLY A 197 15.81 1.36 -1.29
N ARG A 198 14.67 1.63 -0.64
CA ARG A 198 13.54 0.69 -0.49
C ARG A 198 12.61 0.63 -1.71
N ILE A 199 12.71 1.63 -2.58
CA ILE A 199 11.90 1.77 -3.78
C ILE A 199 12.76 1.45 -5.00
N VAL A 200 12.28 0.57 -5.86
CA VAL A 200 12.93 0.14 -7.11
C VAL A 200 12.21 0.76 -8.29
N VAL A 201 12.82 1.75 -8.93
CA VAL A 201 12.36 2.27 -10.22
C VAL A 201 12.80 1.26 -11.29
N LEU A 202 11.83 0.64 -11.95
CA LEU A 202 12.10 -0.21 -13.11
C LEU A 202 12.50 0.64 -14.31
N PRO A 203 13.32 0.12 -15.24
CA PRO A 203 13.57 0.82 -16.49
C PRO A 203 12.28 0.97 -17.30
N TYR A 204 12.15 2.10 -17.98
CA TYR A 204 11.05 2.41 -18.89
C TYR A 204 11.48 3.47 -19.91
N ILE A 205 10.67 3.62 -20.96
CA ILE A 205 10.83 4.67 -21.96
C ILE A 205 9.76 5.72 -21.69
N LYS A 206 10.17 7.00 -21.63
CA LYS A 206 9.24 8.14 -21.52
C LYS A 206 8.57 8.40 -22.87
N GLU A 207 7.48 9.17 -22.87
CA GLU A 207 6.77 9.58 -24.10
C GLU A 207 7.67 10.28 -25.13
N ASP A 208 8.67 11.03 -24.67
CA ASP A 208 9.62 11.75 -25.51
C ASP A 208 10.72 10.85 -26.09
N GLY A 209 10.65 9.53 -25.84
CA GLY A 209 11.64 8.55 -26.26
C GLY A 209 12.87 8.47 -25.33
N GLU A 210 12.94 9.28 -24.26
CA GLU A 210 14.04 9.20 -23.31
C GLU A 210 13.98 7.89 -22.52
N THR A 211 15.09 7.17 -22.49
CA THR A 211 15.23 5.94 -21.73
C THR A 211 15.59 6.25 -20.28
N VAL A 212 14.79 5.74 -19.34
CA VAL A 212 15.09 5.83 -17.92
C VAL A 212 15.71 4.51 -17.48
N SER A 213 16.94 4.59 -16.97
CA SER A 213 17.60 3.45 -16.35
C SER A 213 16.94 3.10 -15.02
N GLY A 214 16.77 1.80 -14.76
CA GLY A 214 16.28 1.34 -13.47
C GLY A 214 17.23 1.73 -12.35
N HIS A 215 16.70 2.13 -11.20
CA HIS A 215 17.50 2.54 -10.04
C HIS A 215 16.74 2.41 -8.72
N THR A 216 17.46 2.48 -7.60
CA THR A 216 16.85 2.45 -6.26
C THR A 216 16.75 3.86 -5.65
N LYS A 217 15.71 4.10 -4.84
CA LYS A 217 15.50 5.35 -4.08
C LYS A 217 14.73 5.09 -2.78
N ASN A 218 14.62 6.10 -1.93
CA ASN A 218 13.66 6.11 -0.82
C ASN A 218 12.39 6.85 -1.23
N VAL A 219 11.30 6.61 -0.49
CA VAL A 219 10.04 7.35 -0.66
C VAL A 219 10.19 8.77 -0.13
N ALA A 220 9.40 9.69 -0.68
CA ALA A 220 9.34 11.06 -0.17
C ALA A 220 8.93 11.05 1.31
N GLY A 221 9.75 11.68 2.16
CA GLY A 221 9.56 11.74 3.62
C GLY A 221 10.49 10.84 4.44
N ASP A 222 11.14 9.84 3.83
CA ASP A 222 12.04 8.90 4.53
C ASP A 222 13.51 9.37 4.53
N GLY A 223 13.79 10.59 4.04
CA GLY A 223 15.15 11.08 3.82
C GLY A 223 15.86 10.39 2.63
N PRO A 224 17.08 10.85 2.27
CA PRO A 224 17.84 10.25 1.19
C PRO A 224 18.19 8.79 1.49
N ALA A 225 18.16 7.93 0.46
CA ALA A 225 18.62 6.55 0.59
C ALA A 225 20.11 6.53 0.91
N LYS A 226 20.53 5.61 1.81
CA LYS A 226 21.93 5.44 2.17
C LYS A 226 22.74 5.10 0.90
N PRO A 227 23.73 5.93 0.50
CA PRO A 227 24.50 5.69 -0.71
C PRO A 227 25.39 4.44 -0.55
N ARG A 228 25.67 3.78 -1.67
CA ARG A 228 26.72 2.76 -1.74
C ARG A 228 28.07 3.44 -2.01
N HIS A 229 29.14 2.73 -1.68
CA HIS A 229 30.45 3.06 -2.25
C HIS A 229 30.40 2.86 -3.78
N PRO A 230 31.05 3.71 -4.59
CA PRO A 230 31.05 3.58 -6.05
C PRO A 230 31.48 2.20 -6.56
N ASP A 231 32.48 1.58 -5.93
CA ASP A 231 32.96 0.24 -6.28
C ASP A 231 31.94 -0.87 -5.98
N HIS A 232 30.89 -0.56 -5.21
CA HIS A 232 29.85 -1.51 -4.81
C HIS A 232 28.54 -1.27 -5.57
N PHE A 233 28.58 -0.47 -6.65
CA PHE A 233 27.41 -0.33 -7.52
C PHE A 233 27.12 -1.65 -8.21
N VAL A 234 25.86 -2.08 -8.13
CA VAL A 234 25.42 -3.34 -8.74
C VAL A 234 24.39 -3.08 -9.81
N THR A 235 24.58 -3.72 -10.96
CA THR A 235 23.64 -3.72 -12.08
C THR A 235 22.95 -5.07 -12.10
N LEU A 236 21.66 -5.11 -11.78
CA LEU A 236 20.91 -6.36 -11.64
C LEU A 236 19.85 -6.48 -12.74
N PRO A 237 19.83 -7.57 -13.53
CA PRO A 237 18.66 -7.89 -14.34
C PRO A 237 17.49 -8.25 -13.42
N PHE A 238 16.26 -8.07 -13.91
CA PHE A 238 15.07 -8.44 -13.16
C PHE A 238 14.10 -9.26 -14.00
N ARG A 239 13.29 -10.07 -13.31
CA ARG A 239 12.24 -10.88 -13.93
C ARG A 239 10.89 -10.51 -13.33
N ILE A 240 9.90 -10.28 -14.18
CA ILE A 240 8.51 -10.09 -13.76
C ILE A 240 7.84 -11.46 -13.64
N LEU A 241 7.29 -11.76 -12.47
CA LEU A 241 6.51 -12.97 -12.22
C LEU A 241 5.06 -12.75 -12.71
N LYS A 242 4.52 -13.73 -13.43
CA LYS A 242 3.12 -13.71 -13.89
C LYS A 242 2.15 -14.04 -12.74
N SER A 243 0.93 -13.53 -12.83
CA SER A 243 -0.11 -13.54 -11.78
C SER A 243 -0.39 -14.91 -11.15
N ASP A 244 -0.23 -16.01 -11.88
CA ASP A 244 -0.56 -17.35 -11.35
C ASP A 244 0.43 -17.83 -10.28
N LEU A 245 1.69 -17.38 -10.33
CA LEU A 245 2.68 -17.62 -9.26
C LEU A 245 2.35 -16.80 -8.00
N MET A 246 1.60 -15.70 -8.13
CA MET A 246 1.27 -14.78 -7.04
C MET A 246 0.19 -15.34 -6.10
N ILE A 247 -0.71 -16.18 -6.62
CA ILE A 247 -1.83 -16.77 -5.86
C ILE A 247 -1.29 -17.66 -4.71
N GLY A 248 -0.21 -18.41 -4.95
CA GLY A 248 0.45 -19.23 -3.92
C GLY A 248 1.36 -18.46 -2.94
N LEU A 249 1.78 -17.24 -3.29
CA LEU A 249 2.73 -16.41 -2.52
C LEU A 249 2.07 -15.69 -1.34
N PHE A 250 0.77 -15.38 -1.44
CA PHE A 250 -0.02 -14.70 -0.41
C PHE A 250 -0.99 -15.62 0.36
N GLY A 251 -0.89 -16.94 0.14
CA GLY A 251 -1.55 -17.95 0.97
C GLY A 251 -2.96 -18.37 0.53
N GLU A 252 -3.35 -18.15 -0.72
CA GLU A 252 -4.55 -18.75 -1.27
C GLU A 252 -4.14 -20.04 -1.99
N LEU A 253 -4.24 -21.17 -1.27
CA LEU A 253 -4.31 -22.46 -1.94
C LEU A 253 -5.63 -22.50 -2.73
N PRO A 254 -5.65 -22.90 -4.00
CA PRO A 254 -6.88 -23.40 -4.59
C PRO A 254 -7.28 -24.60 -3.75
N TYR A 255 -8.41 -24.50 -3.05
CA TYR A 255 -9.08 -25.70 -2.56
C TYR A 255 -9.44 -26.54 -3.79
N GLU A 256 -8.93 -27.77 -3.84
CA GLU A 256 -9.60 -28.85 -4.56
C GLU A 256 -10.92 -29.20 -3.87
#